data_AF-A0ABD0NL82-F1
#
_entry.id   AF-A0ABD0NL82-F1
#
_cell.length_a   1.000
_cell.length_b   1.000
_cell.length_c   1.000
_cell.angle_alpha   90.00
_cell.angle_beta   90.00
_cell.angle_gamma   90.00
#
_symmetry.space_group_name_H-M   'P 1'
#
loop_
_entity.id
_entity.type
_entity.pdbx_description
1 polymer ?
#
loop_
_entity_poly.entity_id
_entity_poly.type
_entity_poly.pdbx_seq_one_letter_code
_entity_poly.pdbx_strand_id
1 'polypeptide(L)'
;EKYTAIYPYAARDQDEIDLERGMTVEVIQKNLEGWWKIRYQGKEGWAPASYLKKADILSQKMAAGAPVHASTNDLDVACKQQNANKENKENQRDRFSPFSESKR
;
A
#
# COMPACT_ATOMS: atom_id res chain seq x y z
N GLU A 1 10.97 7.48 -12.63
CA GLU A 1 10.67 6.47 -13.69
C GLU A 1 9.51 5.58 -13.24
N LYS A 2 8.60 5.15 -14.14
CA LYS A 2 7.43 4.34 -13.75
C LYS A 2 7.74 2.84 -13.76
N TYR A 3 7.43 2.18 -12.65
CA TYR A 3 7.59 0.75 -12.47
C TYR A 3 6.28 0.15 -11.94
N THR A 4 6.05 -1.12 -12.23
CA THR A 4 4.91 -1.89 -11.75
C THR A 4 5.40 -2.94 -10.76
N ALA A 5 4.80 -2.97 -9.58
CA ALA A 5 5.06 -4.02 -8.60
C ALA A 5 4.49 -5.35 -9.12
N ILE A 6 5.33 -6.37 -9.26
CA ILE A 6 4.92 -7.71 -9.71
C ILE A 6 4.53 -8.64 -8.55
N TYR A 7 4.93 -8.26 -7.34
CA TYR A 7 4.65 -8.97 -6.10
C TYR A 7 4.22 -7.99 -5.01
N PRO A 8 3.32 -8.41 -4.11
CA PRO A 8 2.96 -7.59 -2.96
C PRO A 8 4.13 -7.55 -1.95
N TYR A 9 4.31 -6.40 -1.32
CA TYR A 9 5.29 -6.20 -0.25
C TYR A 9 4.67 -5.34 0.84
N ALA A 10 4.74 -5.81 2.09
CA ALA A 10 4.25 -5.05 3.23
C ALA A 10 5.43 -4.28 3.85
N ALA A 11 5.28 -2.95 3.92
CA ALA A 11 6.22 -2.11 4.66
C ALA A 11 6.31 -2.57 6.12
N ARG A 12 7.53 -2.80 6.58
CA ARG A 12 7.87 -3.16 7.96
C ARG A 12 8.26 -1.95 8.77
N ASP A 13 8.86 -0.96 8.12
CA ASP A 13 9.36 0.26 8.73
C ASP A 13 8.71 1.52 8.15
N GLN A 14 8.85 2.64 8.85
CA GLN A 14 8.29 3.93 8.42
C GLN A 14 8.97 4.49 7.16
N ASP A 15 10.18 4.03 6.88
CA ASP A 15 10.93 4.36 5.67
C ASP A 15 10.59 3.46 4.49
N GLU A 16 9.82 2.39 4.68
CA GLU A 16 9.38 1.46 3.64
C GLU A 16 7.96 1.81 3.14
N ILE A 17 7.61 1.29 1.97
CA ILE A 17 6.28 1.52 1.39
C ILE A 17 5.59 0.21 1.00
N ASP A 18 4.27 0.18 1.23
CA ASP A 18 3.44 -0.93 0.81
C ASP A 18 3.37 -0.99 -0.71
N LEU A 19 3.52 -2.21 -1.24
CA LEU A 19 3.34 -2.51 -2.65
C LEU A 19 2.25 -3.56 -2.80
N GLU A 20 1.39 -3.35 -3.78
CA GLU A 20 0.46 -4.36 -4.25
C GLU A 20 0.84 -4.85 -5.64
N ARG A 21 0.53 -6.11 -5.96
CA ARG A 21 0.73 -6.63 -7.32
C ARG A 21 -0.10 -5.80 -8.30
N GLY A 22 0.55 -5.28 -9.34
CA GLY A 22 -0.05 -4.41 -10.35
C GLY A 22 0.01 -2.92 -10.00
N MET A 23 0.48 -2.56 -8.81
CA MET A 23 0.59 -1.17 -8.40
C MET A 23 1.70 -0.46 -9.19
N THR A 24 1.40 0.74 -9.69
CA THR A 24 2.37 1.55 -10.44
C THR A 24 2.99 2.58 -9.50
N VAL A 25 4.32 2.57 -9.42
CA VAL A 25 5.12 3.39 -8.52
C VAL A 25 6.17 4.17 -9.30
N GLU A 26 6.61 5.30 -8.74
CA GLU A 26 7.65 6.11 -9.34
C GLU A 26 8.98 5.90 -8.62
N VAL A 27 9.97 5.31 -9.30
CA VAL A 27 11.33 5.20 -8.77
C VAL A 27 12.00 6.57 -8.85
N ILE A 28 12.42 7.08 -7.69
CA ILE A 28 13.14 8.34 -7.50
C ILE A 28 14.63 8.11 -7.20
N GLN A 29 14.98 6.97 -6.57
CA GLN A 29 16.38 6.62 -6.30
C GLN A 29 16.61 5.12 -6.52
N LYS A 30 17.68 4.78 -7.24
CA LYS A 30 18.11 3.41 -7.48
C LYS A 30 19.40 3.16 -6.71
N ASN A 31 19.37 2.27 -5.72
CA ASN A 31 20.56 1.86 -5.00
C ASN A 31 21.12 0.54 -5.56
N LEU A 32 22.45 0.36 -5.49
CA LEU A 32 23.13 -0.87 -5.93
C LEU A 32 22.89 -2.04 -4.97
N GLU A 33 22.46 -1.78 -3.74
CA GLU A 33 22.07 -2.79 -2.74
C GLU A 33 20.74 -3.49 -3.07
N GLY A 34 20.07 -3.12 -4.17
CA GLY A 34 18.82 -3.73 -4.59
C GLY A 34 17.57 -3.15 -3.93
N TRP A 35 17.71 -2.10 -3.13
CA TRP A 35 16.60 -1.33 -2.56
C TRP A 35 16.44 -0.01 -3.30
N TRP A 36 15.28 0.23 -3.88
CA TRP A 36 14.99 1.45 -4.62
C TRP A 36 14.02 2.31 -3.83
N LYS A 37 14.32 3.60 -3.76
CA LYS A 37 13.41 4.57 -3.19
C LYS A 37 12.37 4.91 -4.24
N ILE A 38 11.11 4.68 -3.89
CA ILE A 38 9.96 4.92 -4.73
C ILE A 38 9.02 5.92 -4.08
N ARG A 39 8.20 6.55 -4.92
CA ARG A 39 7.15 7.48 -4.53
C ARG A 39 5.81 6.96 -5.03
N TYR A 40 4.83 6.90 -4.13
CA TYR A 40 3.46 6.50 -4.43
C TYR A 40 2.48 7.35 -3.64
N GLN A 41 1.48 7.92 -4.32
CA GLN A 41 0.46 8.81 -3.72
C GLN A 41 1.02 9.92 -2.82
N GLY A 42 2.20 10.45 -3.15
CA GLY A 42 2.87 11.49 -2.37
C GLY A 42 3.67 10.98 -1.16
N LYS A 43 3.58 9.68 -0.83
CA LYS A 43 4.46 9.01 0.15
C LYS A 43 5.71 8.49 -0.54
N GLU A 44 6.82 8.51 0.17
CA GLU A 44 8.11 8.04 -0.31
C GLU A 44 8.60 6.95 0.61
N GLY A 45 9.17 5.89 0.05
CA GLY A 45 9.73 4.81 0.84
C GLY A 45 10.58 3.85 0.03
N TRP A 46 11.25 2.94 0.71
CA TRP A 46 12.11 1.94 0.14
C TRP A 46 11.33 0.68 -0.22
N ALA A 47 11.66 0.11 -1.38
CA ALA A 47 11.12 -1.14 -1.84
C ALA A 47 12.20 -1.97 -2.56
N PRO A 48 12.11 -3.31 -2.49
CA PRO A 48 13.05 -4.17 -3.18
C PRO A 48 12.87 -4.07 -4.71
N ALA A 49 13.96 -3.74 -5.41
CA ALA A 49 13.98 -3.62 -6.86
C ALA A 49 13.56 -4.91 -7.57
N SER A 50 13.84 -6.07 -6.97
CA SER A 50 13.45 -7.39 -7.49
C SER A 50 11.93 -7.56 -7.63
N TYR A 51 11.14 -6.75 -6.91
CA TYR A 51 9.68 -6.78 -6.91
C TYR A 51 9.10 -5.75 -7.89
N LEU A 52 9.95 -4.92 -8.50
CA LEU A 52 9.58 -3.85 -9.42
C LEU A 52 9.96 -4.26 -10.85
N LYS A 53 8.99 -4.17 -11.76
CA LYS A 53 9.20 -4.39 -13.19
C LYS A 53 9.03 -3.09 -13.94
N LYS A 54 9.93 -2.77 -14.87
CA LYS A 54 9.81 -1.56 -15.70
C LYS A 54 8.51 -1.65 -16.48
N ALA A 55 7.65 -0.63 -16.35
CA ALA A 55 6.39 -0.57 -17.08
C ALA A 55 6.71 -0.23 -18.54
N ASP A 56 6.89 -1.25 -19.37
CA ASP A 56 7.05 -1.05 -20.80
C ASP A 56 5.65 -0.83 -21.41
N ILE A 57 5.44 0.37 -21.95
CA ILE A 57 4.17 0.87 -22.51
C ILE A 57 3.59 0.02 -23.66
N LEU A 58 4.28 -1.05 -24.08
CA LEU A 58 3.86 -1.94 -25.17
C LEU A 58 3.28 -3.29 -24.71
N SER A 59 3.26 -3.61 -23.41
CA SER A 59 2.79 -4.92 -22.91
C SER A 59 1.67 -4.80 -21.87
N GLN A 60 0.62 -4.03 -22.19
CA GLN A 60 -0.64 -4.06 -21.46
C GLN A 60 -1.46 -5.30 -21.83
N LYS A 61 -0.94 -6.48 -21.53
CA LYS A 61 -1.74 -7.70 -21.43
C LYS A 61 -1.30 -8.38 -20.15
N MET A 62 -2.26 -8.66 -19.27
CA MET A 62 -2.09 -9.30 -17.95
C MET A 62 -1.91 -8.34 -16.75
N ALA A 63 -2.94 -7.56 -16.42
CA ALA A 63 -3.25 -7.25 -15.02
C ALA A 63 -4.69 -6.71 -14.88
N ALA A 64 -5.66 -7.62 -14.83
CA ALA A 64 -6.91 -7.45 -14.09
C ALA A 64 -7.63 -8.81 -14.08
N GLY A 65 -7.19 -9.71 -13.19
CA GLY A 65 -7.99 -10.88 -12.85
C GLY A 65 -9.19 -10.41 -12.04
N ALA A 66 -10.27 -10.04 -12.72
CA ALA A 66 -11.60 -9.94 -12.14
C ALA A 66 -12.35 -11.24 -12.51
N PRO A 67 -12.80 -12.05 -11.54
CA PRO A 67 -13.77 -13.11 -11.85
C PRO A 67 -15.17 -12.47 -11.93
N VAL A 68 -15.63 -12.11 -13.13
CA VAL A 68 -16.98 -11.54 -13.32
C VAL A 68 -17.72 -12.12 -14.54
N HIS A 69 -17.87 -13.44 -14.62
CA HIS A 69 -18.93 -14.08 -15.40
C HIS A 69 -19.20 -15.45 -14.75
N ALA A 70 -20.40 -15.95 -14.49
CA ALA A 70 -21.75 -15.43 -14.45
C ALA A 70 -22.54 -16.58 -13.78
N SER A 71 -23.11 -16.35 -12.61
CA SER A 71 -24.23 -17.16 -12.14
C SER A 71 -25.32 -16.17 -11.81
N THR A 72 -26.21 -15.98 -12.79
CA THR A 72 -27.44 -15.23 -12.60
C THR A 72 -28.24 -16.04 -11.58
N ASN A 73 -28.56 -15.45 -10.43
CA ASN A 73 -29.66 -15.89 -9.59
C ASN A 73 -30.13 -14.67 -8.79
N ASP A 74 -31.43 -14.43 -8.93
CA ASP A 74 -32.34 -13.67 -8.07
C ASP A 74 -31.91 -12.31 -7.50
N LEU A 75 -32.54 -11.28 -8.07
CA LEU A 75 -33.47 -10.41 -7.36
C LEU A 75 -33.36 -10.47 -5.82
N ASP A 76 -32.64 -9.53 -5.21
CA ASP A 76 -33.18 -8.89 -4.01
C ASP A 76 -32.71 -7.45 -3.88
N VAL A 77 -33.69 -6.65 -3.51
CA VAL A 77 -33.68 -5.21 -3.36
C VAL A 77 -33.21 -4.85 -1.96
N ALA A 78 -32.43 -3.77 -1.89
CA ALA A 78 -32.16 -2.93 -0.72
C ALA A 78 -31.09 -3.42 0.28
N CYS A 79 -30.09 -2.56 0.50
CA CYS A 79 -29.94 -1.84 1.77
C CYS A 79 -28.79 -0.82 1.67
N LYS A 80 -29.01 0.32 2.33
CA LYS A 80 -28.15 1.50 2.50
C LYS A 80 -26.82 1.19 3.20
N GLN A 81 -25.75 1.95 2.88
CA GLN A 81 -24.83 2.66 3.82
C GLN A 81 -23.69 3.29 2.98
N GLN A 82 -23.69 4.59 2.67
CA GLN A 82 -23.01 5.65 3.42
C GLN A 82 -21.73 5.21 4.14
N ASN A 83 -20.56 5.68 3.70
CA ASN A 83 -19.66 6.44 4.58
C ASN A 83 -18.57 7.18 3.79
N ALA A 84 -18.62 8.50 3.91
CA ALA A 84 -17.44 9.34 3.82
C ALA A 84 -16.59 9.11 5.08
N ASN A 85 -15.26 9.14 4.96
CA ASN A 85 -14.50 10.14 5.71
C ASN A 85 -13.06 10.25 5.23
N LYS A 86 -12.71 11.48 4.87
CA LYS A 86 -11.34 12.00 4.86
C LYS A 86 -10.88 12.19 6.31
N GLU A 87 -9.56 12.26 6.47
CA GLU A 87 -8.86 13.05 7.49
C GLU A 87 -8.94 12.57 8.94
N ASN A 88 -7.80 12.21 9.52
CA ASN A 88 -7.02 13.09 10.40
C ASN A 88 -6.20 12.24 11.38
N LYS A 89 -4.89 12.50 11.43
CA LYS A 89 -3.93 11.81 12.30
C LYS A 89 -3.48 12.81 13.35
N GLU A 90 -4.29 13.04 14.37
CA GLU A 90 -3.90 13.78 15.58
C GLU A 90 -4.66 13.26 16.82
N ASN A 91 -4.03 13.45 17.99
CA ASN A 91 -4.34 13.00 19.36
C ASN A 91 -3.91 11.56 19.72
N GLN A 92 -3.09 11.33 20.77
CA GLN A 92 -3.16 11.98 22.07
C GLN A 92 -1.81 12.00 22.81
N ARG A 93 -1.28 13.22 23.05
CA ARG A 93 -0.51 13.56 24.25
C ARG A 93 -1.45 13.56 25.45
N ASP A 94 -0.90 13.31 26.64
CA ASP A 94 -1.53 13.39 27.96
C ASP A 94 -2.22 12.12 28.47
N ARG A 95 -1.46 11.30 29.21
CA ARG A 95 -1.75 11.12 30.64
C ARG A 95 -0.52 10.60 31.39
N PHE A 96 0.28 11.52 31.93
CA PHE A 96 1.06 11.21 33.14
C PHE A 96 0.10 10.68 34.21
N SER A 97 0.43 9.57 34.85
CA SER A 97 0.48 9.51 36.32
C SER A 97 1.09 8.21 36.85
N PRO A 98 1.64 8.27 38.08
CA PRO A 98 2.74 7.44 38.55
C PRO A 98 2.27 6.35 39.52
N PHE A 99 2.93 5.20 39.52
CA PHE A 99 3.05 4.48 40.77
C PHE A 99 4.40 3.78 40.84
N SER A 100 5.18 4.21 41.84
CA SER A 100 6.41 3.58 42.27
C SER A 100 6.15 2.12 42.64
N GLU A 101 7.03 1.22 42.25
CA GLU A 101 7.27 0.05 43.09
C GLU A 101 8.77 -0.17 43.24
N SER A 102 9.23 0.25 44.42
CA SER A 102 10.55 0.00 44.95
C SER A 102 10.43 -1.17 45.92
N LYS A 103 11.29 -2.18 45.73
CA LYS A 103 11.85 -3.05 46.76
C LYS A 103 10.93 -4.13 47.39
N ARG A 104 11.27 -5.38 47.12
CA ARG A 104 11.56 -6.38 48.16
C ARG A 104 12.71 -7.27 47.73
#